data_AF-A0A9E5NUY3-F1
#
_entry.id   AF-A0A9E5NUY3-F1
#
_cell.length_a   1.000
_cell.length_b   1.000
_cell.length_c   1.000
_cell.angle_alpha   90.00
_cell.angle_beta   90.00
_cell.angle_gamma   90.00
#
_symmetry.space_group_name_H-M   'P 1'
#
loop_
_entity.id
_entity.type
_entity.pdbx_description
1 polymer ?
#
loop_
_entity_poly.entity_id
_entity_poly.type
_entity_poly.pdbx_seq_one_letter_code
_entity_poly.pdbx_strand_id
1 'polypeptide(L)'
;DRGGIFCDRCCPTNVSFHGLSVGTIKVLEKSVETDLSKIHRLRFSHNSLTESREILPRFIQRHVNRELRSLQFLEGVKPVVSS
;
A
#
# COMPACT_ATOMS: atom_id res chain seq x y z
N ASP A 1 -14.86 2.14 -11.09
CA ASP A 1 -13.92 2.88 -10.21
C ASP A 1 -12.56 2.23 -10.10
N ARG A 2 -11.50 2.99 -10.42
CA ARG A 2 -10.15 2.50 -10.76
C ARG A 2 -9.14 2.40 -9.58
N GLY A 3 -9.61 2.36 -8.33
CA GLY A 3 -8.71 2.24 -7.18
C GLY A 3 -7.76 3.43 -6.97
N GLY A 4 -8.26 4.65 -7.17
CA GLY A 4 -7.52 5.90 -6.96
C GLY A 4 -7.60 6.44 -5.53
N ILE A 5 -6.98 7.59 -5.32
CA ILE A 5 -7.04 8.36 -4.07
C ILE A 5 -8.14 9.42 -4.12
N PHE A 6 -8.80 9.66 -2.99
CA PHE A 6 -9.75 10.77 -2.82
C PHE A 6 -9.15 11.81 -1.89
N CYS A 7 -9.37 13.09 -2.20
CA CYS A 7 -9.19 14.14 -1.20
C CYS A 7 -10.43 14.22 -0.30
N ASP A 8 -10.31 14.88 0.85
CA ASP A 8 -11.41 15.02 1.82
C ASP A 8 -12.69 15.59 1.21
N ARG A 9 -12.57 16.46 0.19
CA ARG A 9 -13.72 17.05 -0.50
C ARG A 9 -14.39 16.10 -1.51
N CYS A 10 -13.65 15.14 -2.04
CA CYS A 10 -14.14 14.19 -3.04
C CYS A 10 -14.53 12.84 -2.41
N CYS A 11 -14.30 12.67 -1.11
CA CYS A 11 -14.49 11.43 -0.39
C CYS A 11 -16.00 11.11 -0.23
N PRO A 12 -16.49 9.98 -0.79
CA PRO A 12 -17.86 9.52 -0.55
C PRO A 12 -18.11 9.22 0.93
N THR A 13 -19.24 9.67 1.47
CA THR A 13 -19.60 9.47 2.89
C THR A 13 -19.96 8.03 3.25
N ASN A 14 -20.19 7.17 2.26
CA ASN A 14 -20.68 5.81 2.40
C ASN A 14 -19.60 4.72 2.20
N VAL A 15 -18.33 5.10 2.08
CA VAL A 15 -17.22 4.16 1.85
C VAL A 15 -16.15 4.35 2.92
N SER A 16 -15.68 3.25 3.50
CA SER A 16 -14.53 3.27 4.42
C SER A 16 -13.24 3.39 3.62
N PHE A 17 -12.45 4.44 3.90
CA PHE A 17 -11.14 4.68 3.30
C PHE A 17 -10.04 4.55 4.34
N HIS A 18 -8.86 4.11 3.89
CA HIS A 18 -7.65 4.20 4.70
C HIS A 18 -7.05 5.57 4.45
N GLY A 19 -6.84 6.35 5.52
CA GLY A 19 -6.14 7.63 5.43
C GLY A 19 -4.71 7.39 4.96
N LEU A 20 -4.23 8.22 4.05
CA LEU A 20 -2.85 8.19 3.57
C LEU A 20 -2.19 9.53 3.83
N SER A 21 -1.00 9.49 4.40
CA SER A 21 -0.16 10.68 4.47
C SER A 21 0.33 11.08 3.07
N VAL A 22 0.54 12.39 2.88
CA VAL A 22 1.12 12.93 1.65
C VAL A 22 2.50 12.30 1.36
N GLY A 23 3.28 12.02 2.41
CA GLY A 23 4.57 11.34 2.28
C GLY A 23 4.46 9.95 1.66
N THR A 24 3.43 9.18 2.04
CA THR A 24 3.17 7.86 1.45
C THR A 24 2.78 7.96 -0.01
N ILE A 25 1.89 8.89 -0.36
CA ILE A 25 1.52 9.13 -1.75
C ILE A 25 2.77 9.45 -2.58
N LYS A 26 3.60 10.38 -2.09
CA LYS A 26 4.81 10.82 -2.79
C LYS A 26 5.86 9.73 -2.96
N VAL A 27 6.10 8.91 -1.93
CA VAL A 27 7.09 7.84 -2.05
C VAL A 27 6.59 6.71 -2.96
N LEU A 28 5.28 6.42 -2.97
CA LEU A 28 4.70 5.44 -3.89
C LEU A 28 4.74 5.93 -5.35
N GLU A 29 4.38 7.19 -5.60
CA GLU A 29 4.58 7.84 -6.92
C GLU A 29 6.04 7.72 -7.35
N LYS A 30 6.97 8.05 -6.45
CA LYS A 30 8.40 7.97 -6.76
C LYS A 30 8.87 6.54 -7.04
N SER A 31 8.27 5.56 -6.37
CA SER A 31 8.57 4.14 -6.57
C SER A 31 8.21 3.68 -7.97
N VAL A 32 7.11 4.18 -8.54
CA VAL A 32 6.70 3.88 -9.92
C VAL A 32 7.67 4.48 -10.95
N GLU A 33 8.21 5.66 -10.68
CA GLU A 33 9.19 6.33 -11.55
C GLU A 33 10.62 5.76 -11.41
N THR A 34 10.89 5.03 -10.32
CA THR A 34 12.23 4.56 -10.00
C THR A 34 12.49 3.24 -10.69
N ASP A 35 13.63 3.15 -11.40
CA ASP A 35 14.10 1.88 -11.94
C ASP A 35 14.17 0.81 -10.84
N LEU A 36 13.65 -0.39 -11.13
CA LEU A 36 13.54 -1.46 -10.15
C LEU A 36 14.89 -1.82 -9.51
N SER A 37 16.00 -1.75 -10.26
CA SER A 37 17.35 -1.99 -9.73
C SER A 37 17.77 -0.96 -8.67
N LYS A 38 17.14 0.22 -8.66
CA LYS A 38 17.42 1.34 -7.74
C LYS A 38 16.36 1.50 -6.66
N ILE A 39 15.29 0.69 -6.65
CA ILE A 39 14.17 0.85 -5.72
C ILE A 39 14.60 0.72 -4.25
N HIS A 40 15.65 -0.07 -3.98
CA HIS A 40 16.27 -0.23 -2.65
C HIS A 40 16.80 1.08 -2.05
N ARG A 41 16.99 2.12 -2.87
CA ARG A 41 17.45 3.45 -2.43
C ARG A 41 16.32 4.31 -1.86
N LEU A 42 15.06 3.96 -2.15
CA LEU A 42 13.92 4.69 -1.61
C LEU A 42 13.80 4.41 -0.11
N ARG A 43 13.65 5.48 0.66
CA ARG A 43 13.46 5.41 2.10
C ARG A 43 12.00 5.68 2.40
N PHE A 44 11.38 4.72 3.08
CA PHE A 44 10.03 4.88 3.60
C PHE A 44 10.13 5.23 5.08
N SER A 45 9.34 6.22 5.50
CA SER A 45 9.10 6.43 6.93
C SER A 45 8.38 5.22 7.52
N HIS A 46 8.41 5.04 8.84
CA HIS A 46 7.64 3.99 9.50
C HIS A 46 6.14 4.10 9.15
N ASN A 47 5.58 5.30 9.20
CA ASN A 47 4.20 5.57 8.82
C ASN A 47 3.92 5.15 7.36
N SER A 48 4.81 5.52 6.44
CA SER A 48 4.65 5.18 5.03
C SER A 48 4.78 3.69 4.75
N LEU A 49 5.59 2.96 5.51
CA LEU A 49 5.63 1.50 5.43
C LEU A 49 4.33 0.87 5.90
N THR A 50 3.77 1.34 7.02
CA THR A 50 2.52 0.83 7.57
C THR A 50 1.36 1.10 6.61
N GLU A 51 1.16 2.35 6.21
CA GLU A 51 0.12 2.74 5.27
C GLU A 51 0.23 1.96 3.93
N SER A 52 1.45 1.82 3.39
CA SER A 52 1.66 1.05 2.14
C SER A 52 1.31 -0.43 2.29
N ARG A 53 1.64 -1.05 3.43
CA ARG A 53 1.31 -2.47 3.69
C ARG A 53 -0.19 -2.72 3.79
N GLU A 54 -0.95 -1.74 4.27
CA GLU A 54 -2.40 -1.85 4.38
C GLU A 54 -3.09 -1.67 3.01
N ILE A 55 -2.63 -0.73 2.19
CA ILE A 55 -3.33 -0.37 0.95
C ILE A 55 -2.91 -1.19 -0.27
N LEU A 56 -1.62 -1.55 -0.40
CA LEU A 56 -1.11 -2.22 -1.60
C LEU A 56 -1.74 -3.59 -1.86
N PRO A 57 -1.94 -4.47 -0.86
CA PRO A 57 -2.58 -5.77 -1.10
C PRO A 57 -3.97 -5.63 -1.73
N ARG A 58 -4.79 -4.73 -1.17
CA ARG A 58 -6.16 -4.46 -1.66
C ARG A 58 -6.13 -3.83 -3.05
N PHE A 59 -5.21 -2.90 -3.27
CA PHE A 59 -5.01 -2.27 -4.58
C PHE A 59 -4.65 -3.30 -5.65
N ILE A 60 -3.68 -4.18 -5.36
CA ILE A 60 -3.23 -5.22 -6.28
C ILE A 60 -4.36 -6.20 -6.57
N GLN A 61 -5.03 -6.74 -5.52
CA GLN A 61 -6.14 -7.68 -5.67
C GLN A 61 -7.24 -7.15 -6.61
N ARG A 62 -7.60 -5.86 -6.47
CA ARG A 62 -8.57 -5.21 -7.35
C ARG A 62 -8.08 -5.11 -8.79
N HIS A 63 -6.80 -4.84 -9.03
CA HIS A 63 -6.24 -4.74 -10.39
C HIS A 63 -6.07 -6.09 -11.07
N VAL A 64 -5.70 -7.14 -10.31
CA VAL A 64 -5.49 -8.48 -10.87
C VAL A 64 -6.76 -9.33 -10.87
N ASN A 65 -7.85 -8.87 -10.25
CA ASN A 65 -9.10 -9.61 -10.04
C ASN A 65 -8.88 -11.01 -9.45
N ARG A 66 -7.90 -11.13 -8.54
CA ARG A 66 -7.47 -12.38 -7.93
C ARG A 66 -6.98 -12.17 -6.51
N GLU A 67 -7.10 -13.21 -5.70
CA GLU A 67 -6.53 -13.24 -4.35
C GLU A 67 -5.01 -13.40 -4.38
N LEU A 68 -4.35 -12.86 -3.35
CA LEU A 68 -2.90 -12.99 -3.16
C LEU A 68 -2.60 -14.16 -2.22
N ARG A 69 -2.75 -15.40 -2.70
CA ARG A 69 -2.56 -16.63 -1.88
C ARG A 69 -1.18 -16.72 -1.22
N SER A 70 -0.12 -16.30 -1.91
CA SER A 70 1.23 -16.25 -1.33
C SER A 70 1.33 -15.25 -0.19
N LEU A 71 0.64 -14.11 -0.27
CA LEU A 71 0.60 -13.13 0.81
C LEU A 71 -0.14 -13.70 2.03
N GLN A 72 -1.30 -14.34 1.83
CA GLN A 72 -2.04 -15.01 2.91
C GLN A 72 -1.18 -16.07 3.61
N PHE A 73 -0.45 -16.89 2.84
CA PHE A 73 0.49 -17.86 3.39
C PHE A 73 1.60 -17.18 4.21
N LEU A 74 2.25 -16.15 3.65
CA LEU A 74 3.32 -15.42 4.34
C LEU A 74 2.84 -14.76 5.62
N GLU A 75 1.60 -14.24 5.65
CA GLU A 75 1.00 -13.67 6.85
C GLU A 75 0.70 -14.72 7.93
N GLY A 76 0.30 -15.93 7.52
CA GLY A 76 0.09 -17.06 8.44
C GLY A 76 1.37 -17.68 8.99
N VAL A 77 2.51 -17.48 8.32
CA VAL A 77 3.81 -18.06 8.72
C VAL A 77 4.70 -17.04 9.45
N LYS A 78 4.26 -15.78 9.63
CA LYS A 78 5.08 -14.75 10.29
C LYS A 78 5.58 -15.28 11.66
N PRO A 79 6.91 -15.40 11.86
CA PRO A 79 7.42 -15.79 13.15
C PRO A 79 6.97 -14.77 14.19
N VAL A 80 6.55 -15.24 15.36
CA VAL A 80 6.34 -14.38 16.52
C VAL A 80 7.69 -13.77 16.84
N VAL A 81 7.91 -12.53 16.38
CA VAL A 81 9.07 -11.75 16.80
C VAL A 81 8.74 -11.26 18.20
N SER A 82 9.19 -12.01 19.20
CA SER A 82 9.21 -11.59 20.61
C SER A 82 9.96 -10.25 20.68
N SER A 83 9.27 -9.23 21.18
CA SER A 83 9.87 -7.95 21.57
C SER A 83 10.72 -8.12 22.82
#